data_AF-A0A399IFQ7-F1
#
_entry.id   AF-A0A399IFQ7-F1
#
_cell.length_a   1.000
_cell.length_b   1.000
_cell.length_c   1.000
_cell.angle_alpha   90.00
_cell.angle_beta   90.00
_cell.angle_gamma   90.00
#
_symmetry.space_group_name_H-M   'P 1'
#
loop_
_entity.id
_entity.type
_entity.pdbx_description
1 polymer ?
#
loop_
_entity_poly.entity_id
_entity_poly.type
_entity_poly.pdbx_seq_one_letter_code
_entity_poly.pdbx_strand_id
1 'polypeptide(L)'
;MFNTNDDLGASLFKTWDETQKRDEISKLVQGYRSGIPAGILCKMTETIAGNRKKARKYLREFMNLEERKAAVAKEPSSMQVLLKEYLL
;
A
#
# COMPACT_ATOMS: atom_id res chain seq x y z
N MET A 1 19.48 8.71 2.68
CA MET A 1 19.35 8.86 1.21
C MET A 1 18.81 7.55 0.64
N PHE A 2 17.53 7.50 0.28
CA PHE A 2 16.93 6.41 -0.52
C PHE A 2 16.38 7.07 -1.78
N ASN A 3 17.16 7.22 -2.85
CA ASN A 3 16.79 8.14 -3.94
C ASN A 3 17.11 7.67 -5.37
N THR A 4 17.24 6.37 -5.62
CA THR A 4 17.42 5.84 -6.99
C THR A 4 16.63 4.58 -7.30
N ASN A 5 16.20 3.80 -6.29
CA ASN A 5 15.44 2.56 -6.52
C ASN A 5 13.92 2.77 -6.65
N ASP A 6 13.37 3.84 -6.09
CA ASP A 6 11.92 4.14 -6.15
C ASP A 6 11.45 4.32 -7.60
N ASP A 7 12.24 4.99 -8.43
CA ASP A 7 11.89 5.28 -9.82
C ASP A 7 11.96 4.05 -10.74
N LEU A 8 12.89 3.13 -10.45
CA LEU A 8 13.10 1.93 -11.25
C LEU A 8 11.98 0.90 -10.98
N GLY A 9 11.61 0.72 -9.70
CA GLY A 9 10.46 -0.09 -9.32
C GLY A 9 9.14 0.50 -9.83
N ALA A 10 8.91 1.80 -9.66
CA ALA A 10 7.72 2.48 -10.18
C ALA A 10 7.60 2.35 -11.71
N SER A 11 8.72 2.46 -12.43
CA SER A 11 8.74 2.33 -13.89
C SER A 11 8.48 0.89 -14.36
N LEU A 12 8.94 -0.11 -13.61
CA LEU A 12 8.59 -1.50 -13.86
C LEU A 12 7.09 -1.74 -13.70
N PHE A 13 6.47 -1.25 -12.63
CA PHE A 13 5.02 -1.46 -12.43
C PHE A 13 4.16 -0.73 -13.47
N LYS A 14 4.68 0.29 -14.17
CA LYS A 14 3.96 0.92 -15.28
C LYS A 14 3.74 -0.04 -16.46
N THR A 15 4.64 -0.99 -16.69
CA THR A 15 4.51 -1.97 -17.78
C THR A 15 3.59 -3.13 -17.43
N TRP A 16 3.22 -3.26 -16.15
CA TRP A 16 2.36 -4.34 -15.67
C TRP A 16 0.89 -4.08 -15.97
N ASP A 17 0.19 -5.15 -16.33
CA ASP A 17 -1.26 -5.15 -16.42
C ASP A 17 -1.93 -5.06 -15.04
N GLU A 18 -3.25 -4.89 -15.03
CA GLU A 18 -4.02 -4.74 -13.79
C GLU A 18 -4.07 -6.03 -12.96
N THR A 19 -3.92 -7.21 -13.58
CA THR A 19 -3.92 -8.50 -12.88
C THR A 19 -2.61 -8.67 -12.10
N GLN A 20 -1.47 -8.42 -12.75
CA GLN A 20 -0.16 -8.45 -12.13
C GLN A 20 -0.05 -7.49 -10.95
N LYS A 21 -0.63 -6.28 -11.08
CA LYS A 21 -0.71 -5.31 -9.99
C LYS A 21 -1.55 -5.82 -8.81
N ARG A 22 -2.72 -6.40 -9.08
CA ARG A 22 -3.59 -6.99 -8.04
C ARG A 22 -2.90 -8.12 -7.31
N ASP A 23 -2.25 -9.02 -8.03
CA ASP A 23 -1.56 -10.17 -7.43
C ASP A 23 -0.42 -9.72 -6.51
N GLU A 24 0.34 -8.73 -6.92
CA GLU A 24 1.45 -8.22 -6.11
C GLU A 24 0.97 -7.43 -4.88
N ILE A 25 -0.09 -6.62 -5.03
CA ILE A 25 -0.70 -5.94 -3.87
C ILE A 25 -1.31 -6.96 -2.90
N SER A 26 -1.88 -8.05 -3.40
CA SER A 26 -2.37 -9.16 -2.56
C SER A 26 -1.24 -9.76 -1.72
N LYS A 27 -0.08 -10.05 -2.32
CA LYS A 27 1.10 -10.52 -1.58
C LYS A 27 1.58 -9.49 -0.55
N LEU A 28 1.57 -8.21 -0.91
CA LEU A 28 1.96 -7.12 -0.02
C LEU A 28 1.03 -7.02 1.20
N VAL A 29 -0.28 -7.22 1.02
CA VAL A 29 -1.25 -7.31 2.13
C VAL A 29 -0.97 -8.51 3.02
N GLN A 30 -0.59 -9.66 2.45
CA GLN A 30 -0.16 -10.81 3.27
C GLN A 30 1.10 -10.48 4.07
N GLY A 31 2.08 -9.80 3.47
CA GLY A 31 3.26 -9.32 4.19
C GLY A 31 2.92 -8.37 5.34
N TYR A 32 1.96 -7.46 5.15
CA TYR A 32 1.42 -6.63 6.24
C TYR A 32 0.84 -7.49 7.38
N ARG A 33 0.02 -8.49 7.05
CA ARG A 33 -0.53 -9.42 8.06
C ARG A 33 0.55 -10.21 8.79
N SER A 34 1.69 -10.44 8.13
CA SER A 34 2.89 -11.05 8.72
C SER A 34 3.81 -10.08 9.47
N GLY A 35 3.48 -8.79 9.55
CA GLY A 35 4.17 -7.81 10.38
C GLY A 35 4.89 -6.68 9.64
N ILE A 36 4.73 -6.54 8.32
CA ILE A 36 5.22 -5.34 7.62
C ILE A 36 4.44 -4.10 8.12
N PRO A 37 5.11 -2.96 8.39
CA PRO A 37 4.46 -1.71 8.79
C PRO A 37 3.41 -1.21 7.79
N ALA A 38 2.32 -0.60 8.30
CA ALA A 38 1.21 -0.13 7.45
C ALA A 38 1.65 1.02 6.52
N GLY A 39 2.64 1.82 6.93
CA GLY A 39 3.24 2.86 6.10
C GLY A 39 3.90 2.29 4.83
N ILE A 40 4.62 1.17 4.96
CA ILE A 40 5.27 0.49 3.83
C ILE A 40 4.20 -0.10 2.90
N LEU A 41 3.18 -0.75 3.47
CA LEU A 41 2.03 -1.25 2.71
C LEU A 41 1.41 -0.14 1.85
N CYS A 42 1.07 1.00 2.45
CA CYS A 42 0.41 2.10 1.73
C CYS A 42 1.30 2.69 0.64
N LYS A 43 2.58 2.93 0.94
CA LYS A 43 3.52 3.52 -0.02
C LYS A 43 3.78 2.59 -1.20
N MET A 44 4.05 1.31 -0.94
CA MET A 44 4.30 0.32 -1.99
C MET A 44 3.06 0.06 -2.82
N THR A 45 1.87 0.02 -2.21
CA THR A 45 0.61 -0.10 -2.95
C THR A 45 0.39 1.10 -3.88
N GLU A 46 0.74 2.32 -3.46
CA GLU A 46 0.71 3.50 -4.33
C GLU A 46 1.69 3.39 -5.49
N THR A 47 2.92 2.93 -5.23
CA THR A 47 3.94 2.72 -6.27
C THR A 47 3.49 1.69 -7.30
N ILE A 48 2.93 0.55 -6.87
CA ILE A 48 2.44 -0.51 -7.76
C ILE A 48 1.20 -0.06 -8.55
N ALA A 49 0.26 0.61 -7.86
CA ALA A 49 -0.97 1.10 -8.46
C ALA A 49 -0.75 2.31 -9.40
N GLY A 50 0.39 2.98 -9.25
CA GLY A 50 0.79 4.18 -10.01
C GLY A 50 0.13 5.48 -9.56
N ASN A 51 -0.88 5.43 -8.69
CA ASN A 51 -1.44 6.61 -8.03
C ASN A 51 -2.23 6.25 -6.77
N ARG A 52 -2.43 7.27 -5.92
CA ARG A 52 -3.12 7.14 -4.63
C ARG A 52 -4.56 6.65 -4.76
N LYS A 53 -5.31 7.12 -5.77
CA LYS A 53 -6.73 6.74 -5.95
C LYS A 53 -6.89 5.24 -6.19
N LYS A 54 -6.05 4.67 -7.07
CA LYS A 54 -6.03 3.23 -7.34
C LYS A 54 -5.53 2.45 -6.13
N ALA A 55 -4.52 2.95 -5.43
CA ALA A 55 -4.01 2.32 -4.20
C ALA A 55 -5.13 2.12 -3.16
N ARG A 56 -5.91 3.17 -2.89
CA ARG A 56 -7.08 3.11 -1.98
C ARG A 56 -8.10 2.06 -2.42
N LYS A 57 -8.35 1.95 -3.73
CA LYS A 57 -9.27 0.95 -4.28
C LYS A 57 -8.79 -0.47 -3.96
N TYR A 58 -7.53 -0.79 -4.26
CA TYR A 58 -6.98 -2.12 -3.98
C TYR A 58 -6.93 -2.42 -2.49
N LEU A 59 -6.51 -1.47 -1.66
CA LEU A 59 -6.45 -1.67 -0.21
C LEU A 59 -7.84 -1.97 0.37
N ARG A 60 -8.90 -1.32 -0.12
CA ARG A 60 -10.29 -1.60 0.28
C ARG A 60 -10.82 -2.95 -0.22
N GLU A 61 -10.28 -3.44 -1.32
CA GLU A 61 -10.63 -4.74 -1.89
C GLU A 61 -10.02 -5.89 -1.09
N PHE A 62 -8.77 -5.75 -0.65
CA PHE A 62 -8.04 -6.81 0.06
C PHE A 62 -8.11 -6.72 1.59
N MET A 63 -8.44 -5.53 2.13
CA MET A 63 -8.57 -5.31 3.58
C MET A 63 -9.97 -4.84 3.94
N ASN A 64 -10.59 -5.55 4.88
CA ASN A 64 -11.88 -5.13 5.42
C ASN A 64 -11.75 -3.85 6.26
N LEU A 65 -12.89 -3.25 6.64
CA LEU A 65 -12.89 -1.97 7.37
C LEU A 65 -12.21 -2.06 8.74
N GLU A 66 -12.39 -3.17 9.46
CA GLU A 66 -11.83 -3.38 10.79
C GLU A 66 -10.31 -3.48 10.73
N GLU A 67 -9.79 -4.26 9.78
CA GLU A 67 -8.36 -4.41 9.51
C GLU A 67 -7.73 -3.06 9.15
N ARG A 68 -8.40 -2.27 8.31
CA ARG A 68 -7.95 -0.90 7.94
C ARG A 68 -7.90 0.05 9.14
N LYS A 69 -8.89 0.01 10.02
CA LYS A 69 -8.89 0.80 11.27
C LYS A 69 -7.79 0.35 12.22
N ALA A 70 -7.58 -0.97 12.36
CA ALA A 70 -6.53 -1.53 13.19
C ALA A 70 -5.13 -1.15 12.68
N ALA A 71 -4.92 -1.14 11.35
CA ALA A 71 -3.67 -0.72 10.73
C ALA A 71 -3.32 0.74 11.08
N VAL A 72 -4.32 1.64 11.05
CA VAL A 72 -4.13 3.03 11.48
C VAL A 72 -3.82 3.10 12.98
N ALA A 73 -4.58 2.40 13.82
CA ALA A 73 -4.46 2.50 15.27
C ALA A 73 -3.13 1.98 15.84
N LYS A 74 -2.50 1.00 15.18
CA LYS A 74 -1.21 0.41 15.59
C LYS A 74 -0.01 1.34 15.40
N GLU A 75 -0.16 2.38 14.59
CA GLU A 75 0.94 3.25 14.18
C GLU A 75 0.99 4.54 15.02
N PRO A 76 2.17 5.18 15.15
CA PRO A 76 2.31 6.44 15.88
C PRO A 76 1.36 7.53 15.36
N SER A 77 0.90 8.42 16.23
CA SER A 77 -0.09 9.47 15.91
C SER A 77 0.28 10.31 14.68
N SER A 78 1.57 10.56 14.45
CA SER A 78 2.08 11.25 13.26
C SER A 78 1.79 10.50 11.96
N MET A 79 1.86 9.16 11.96
CA MET A 79 1.52 8.31 10.80
C MET A 79 0.04 8.04 10.66
N GLN A 80 -0.74 8.12 11.73
CA GLN A 80 -2.18 7.89 11.64
C GLN A 80 -2.87 8.86 10.68
N VAL A 81 -2.45 10.13 10.65
CA VAL A 81 -3.01 11.14 9.74
C VAL A 81 -2.83 10.71 8.29
N LEU A 82 -1.61 10.31 7.92
CA LEU A 82 -1.30 9.86 6.57
C LEU A 82 -2.06 8.56 6.24
N LEU A 83 -2.01 7.56 7.12
CA LEU A 83 -2.63 6.26 6.87
C LEU A 83 -4.15 6.35 6.73
N LYS A 84 -4.81 7.30 7.42
CA LYS A 84 -6.23 7.57 7.24
C LYS A 84 -6.56 7.99 5.81
N GLU A 85 -5.70 8.73 5.12
CA GLU A 85 -5.94 9.10 3.71
C GLU A 85 -5.92 7.89 2.75
N TYR A 86 -5.16 6.86 3.09
CA TYR A 86 -5.03 5.63 2.30
C TYR A 86 -6.11 4.61 2.65
N LEU A 87 -6.36 4.41 3.94
CA LEU A 87 -7.12 3.28 4.43
C LEU A 87 -8.57 3.63 4.78
N LEU A 88 -8.91 4.90 5.00
CA LEU A 88 -10.27 5.36 5.29
C LEU A 88 -10.83 6.22 4.14
#